data_AF-A0A8F4XLD8-F1
#
_entry.id   AF-A0A8F4XLD8-F1
#
_cell.length_a   1.000
_cell.length_b   1.000
_cell.length_c   1.000
_cell.angle_alpha   90.00
_cell.angle_beta   90.00
_cell.angle_gamma   90.00
#
_symmetry.space_group_name_H-M   'P 1'
#
loop_
_entity.id
_entity.type
_entity.pdbx_description
1 polymer ?
#
loop_
_entity_poly.entity_id
_entity_poly.type
_entity_poly.pdbx_seq_one_letter_code
_entity_poly.pdbx_strand_id
1 'polypeptide(L)'
;MKNIYYQFIDYLKKQESKLNLKENNLEKHHILPLHAGGKKDGNIVLCTSKNHTLAHYYRYLAFRQKGDLVAFKMRWNQKVGLKERSLLAVEKNKKLKQLFWDPNWQSTQGKKGGAVSGQKNALLYCQSYIMRETIRNFTYWEFTYNNQDDKNKFLNNKSLIKDNNIFIHEYNNKFIVLKMKPQKTFTQLTNILNKTNLCLIKDVSSFSKIARGKRKKYYNWQLVAVEINWDLI
;
A
#
# COMPACT_ATOMS: atom_id res chain seq x y z
N MET A 1 -7.19 -28.00 -39.17
CA MET A 1 -8.05 -26.83 -39.51
C MET A 1 -8.31 -26.02 -38.24
N LYS A 2 -8.11 -24.69 -38.24
CA LYS A 2 -8.42 -23.85 -37.06
C LYS A 2 -9.93 -23.75 -36.89
N ASN A 3 -10.45 -24.07 -35.69
CA ASN A 3 -11.87 -23.91 -35.40
C ASN A 3 -12.29 -22.43 -35.31
N ILE A 4 -13.60 -22.18 -35.31
CA ILE A 4 -14.19 -20.83 -35.28
C ILE A 4 -13.69 -19.98 -34.09
N TYR A 5 -13.41 -20.60 -32.95
CA TYR A 5 -12.92 -19.89 -31.78
C TYR A 5 -11.50 -19.37 -32.01
N TYR A 6 -10.58 -20.21 -32.49
CA TYR A 6 -9.21 -19.78 -32.76
C TYR A 6 -9.14 -18.76 -33.89
N GLN A 7 -10.02 -18.85 -34.89
CA GLN A 7 -10.15 -17.80 -35.91
C GLN A 7 -10.57 -16.46 -35.29
N PHE A 8 -11.51 -16.47 -34.34
CA PHE A 8 -11.90 -15.27 -33.61
C PHE A 8 -10.78 -14.72 -32.72
N ILE A 9 -10.02 -15.59 -32.05
CA ILE A 9 -8.83 -15.18 -31.27
C ILE A 9 -7.78 -14.51 -32.17
N ASP A 10 -7.54 -15.04 -33.37
CA ASP A 10 -6.62 -14.42 -34.34
C ASP A 10 -7.14 -13.04 -34.80
N TYR A 11 -8.46 -12.90 -34.99
CA TYR A 11 -9.09 -11.61 -35.25
C TYR A 11 -8.84 -10.62 -34.10
N LEU A 12 -9.07 -11.02 -32.84
CA LEU A 12 -8.85 -10.15 -31.68
C LEU A 12 -7.39 -9.70 -31.60
N LYS A 13 -6.44 -10.62 -31.77
CA LYS A 13 -5.01 -10.32 -31.76
C LYS A 13 -4.58 -9.34 -32.86
N LYS A 14 -5.26 -9.33 -34.02
CA LYS A 14 -4.92 -8.47 -35.16
C LYS A 14 -5.62 -7.11 -35.15
N GLN A 15 -6.88 -7.09 -34.74
CA GLN A 15 -7.74 -5.90 -34.84
C GLN A 15 -7.72 -5.10 -33.55
N GLU A 16 -7.83 -5.74 -32.39
CA GLU A 16 -7.81 -5.02 -31.11
C GLU A 16 -6.41 -4.51 -30.75
N SER A 17 -5.34 -5.15 -31.25
CA SER A 17 -3.97 -4.65 -31.10
C SER A 17 -3.72 -3.34 -31.86
N LYS A 18 -4.53 -3.05 -32.89
CA LYS A 18 -4.40 -1.84 -33.73
C LYS A 18 -5.21 -0.67 -33.21
N LEU A 19 -6.22 -0.94 -32.39
CA LEU A 19 -6.99 0.14 -31.80
C LEU A 19 -6.06 0.82 -30.78
N ASN A 20 -5.70 2.08 -31.02
CA ASN A 20 -5.02 2.97 -30.06
C ASN A 20 -5.98 3.31 -28.90
N LEU A 21 -6.49 2.27 -28.24
CA LEU A 21 -7.41 2.37 -27.13
C LEU A 21 -6.58 2.79 -25.94
N LYS A 22 -6.69 4.07 -25.57
CA LYS A 22 -6.23 4.59 -24.29
C LYS A 22 -6.89 3.79 -23.14
N GLU A 23 -6.27 2.66 -22.82
CA GLU A 23 -6.14 1.91 -21.57
C GLU A 23 -7.29 1.72 -20.56
N ASN A 24 -8.53 2.14 -20.79
CA ASN A 24 -9.53 2.08 -19.70
C ASN A 24 -10.64 1.01 -19.82
N ASN A 25 -10.83 0.35 -20.97
CA ASN A 25 -12.00 -0.53 -21.16
C ASN A 25 -11.69 -1.93 -21.77
N LEU A 26 -10.42 -2.31 -21.85
CA LEU A 26 -10.04 -3.66 -22.29
C LEU A 26 -10.10 -4.66 -21.13
N GLU A 27 -10.68 -5.82 -21.39
CA GLU A 27 -10.74 -6.95 -20.48
C GLU A 27 -9.74 -8.03 -20.92
N LYS A 28 -9.14 -8.71 -19.93
CA LYS A 28 -8.29 -9.89 -20.16
C LYS A 28 -9.18 -11.12 -20.38
N HIS A 29 -9.08 -11.74 -21.54
CA HIS A 29 -9.72 -13.03 -21.84
C HIS A 29 -8.66 -14.13 -21.93
N HIS A 30 -8.79 -15.16 -21.09
CA HIS A 30 -7.94 -16.36 -21.17
C HIS A 30 -8.36 -17.21 -22.37
N ILE A 31 -7.41 -17.49 -23.28
CA ILE A 31 -7.65 -18.35 -24.45
C ILE A 31 -8.01 -19.78 -24.03
N LEU A 32 -7.42 -20.26 -22.93
CA LEU A 32 -7.84 -21.48 -22.24
C LEU A 32 -8.30 -21.10 -20.82
N PRO A 33 -9.60 -21.16 -20.51
CA PRO A 33 -10.13 -20.72 -19.22
C PRO A 33 -9.82 -21.72 -18.10
N LEU A 34 -9.80 -21.24 -16.85
CA LEU A 34 -9.52 -22.06 -15.66
C LEU A 34 -10.44 -23.28 -15.53
N HIS A 35 -11.74 -23.12 -15.82
CA HIS A 35 -12.71 -24.22 -15.74
C HIS A 35 -12.45 -25.35 -16.75
N ALA A 36 -11.59 -25.10 -17.74
CA ALA A 36 -11.16 -26.06 -18.76
C ALA A 36 -9.68 -26.45 -18.59
N GLY A 37 -9.11 -26.28 -17.39
CA GLY A 37 -7.70 -26.62 -17.10
C GLY A 37 -6.69 -25.52 -17.48
N GLY A 38 -7.15 -24.31 -17.80
CA GLY A 38 -6.28 -23.16 -18.00
C GLY A 38 -5.52 -22.75 -16.73
N LYS A 39 -4.46 -21.97 -16.90
CA LYS A 39 -3.69 -21.36 -15.80
C LYS A 39 -4.03 -19.88 -15.65
N LYS A 40 -3.90 -19.34 -14.43
CA LYS A 40 -4.16 -17.92 -14.13
C LYS A 40 -3.26 -17.00 -14.95
N ASP A 41 -2.01 -17.40 -15.16
CA ASP A 41 -1.01 -16.69 -15.96
C ASP A 41 -0.86 -17.31 -17.37
N GLY A 42 -1.92 -17.96 -17.86
CA GLY A 42 -1.94 -18.57 -19.20
C GLY A 42 -2.01 -17.55 -20.33
N ASN A 43 -2.17 -18.05 -21.57
CA ASN A 43 -2.29 -17.21 -22.75
C ASN A 43 -3.56 -16.34 -22.69
N ILE A 44 -3.36 -15.03 -22.73
CA ILE A 44 -4.43 -14.02 -22.62
C ILE A 44 -4.46 -13.18 -23.91
N VAL A 45 -5.67 -12.78 -24.30
CA VAL A 45 -5.89 -11.73 -25.29
C VAL A 45 -6.63 -10.56 -24.62
N LEU A 46 -6.26 -9.34 -24.96
CA LEU A 46 -6.99 -8.15 -24.54
C LEU A 46 -8.13 -7.92 -25.54
N CYS A 47 -9.34 -7.72 -25.02
CA CYS A 47 -10.50 -7.47 -25.86
C CYS A 47 -11.52 -6.56 -25.18
N THR A 48 -12.37 -5.89 -25.96
CA THR A 48 -13.52 -5.16 -25.41
C THR A 48 -14.49 -6.10 -24.67
N SER A 49 -15.27 -5.57 -23.72
CA SER A 49 -16.30 -6.36 -22.99
C SER A 49 -17.25 -7.13 -23.92
N LYS A 50 -17.65 -6.51 -25.04
CA LYS A 50 -18.48 -7.15 -26.07
C LYS A 50 -17.76 -8.34 -26.70
N ASN A 51 -16.52 -8.15 -27.11
CA ASN A 51 -15.72 -9.23 -27.70
C ASN A 51 -15.33 -10.31 -26.69
N HIS A 52 -15.15 -9.98 -25.41
CA HIS A 52 -14.98 -10.97 -24.35
C HIS A 52 -16.22 -11.88 -24.23
N THR A 53 -17.41 -11.28 -24.29
CA THR A 53 -18.67 -12.03 -24.27
C THR A 53 -18.79 -12.95 -25.48
N LEU A 54 -18.47 -12.45 -26.68
CA LEU A 54 -18.46 -13.25 -27.91
C LEU A 54 -17.40 -14.35 -27.87
N ALA A 55 -16.24 -14.11 -27.26
CA ALA A 55 -15.19 -15.11 -27.14
C ALA A 55 -15.68 -16.35 -26.36
N HIS A 56 -16.41 -16.16 -25.27
CA HIS A 56 -17.07 -17.28 -24.57
C HIS A 56 -18.13 -17.97 -25.44
N TYR A 57 -18.92 -17.23 -26.22
CA TYR A 57 -19.90 -17.82 -27.13
C TYR A 57 -19.25 -18.70 -28.20
N TYR A 58 -18.24 -18.19 -28.92
CA TYR A 58 -17.54 -18.96 -29.95
C TYR A 58 -16.80 -20.16 -29.36
N ARG A 59 -16.24 -20.01 -28.15
CA ARG A 59 -15.64 -21.12 -27.43
C ARG A 59 -16.64 -22.21 -27.09
N TYR A 60 -17.83 -21.84 -26.61
CA TYR A 60 -18.92 -22.79 -26.37
C TYR A 60 -19.35 -23.50 -27.65
N LEU A 61 -19.47 -22.79 -28.78
CA LEU A 61 -19.82 -23.41 -30.06
C LEU A 61 -18.75 -24.41 -30.52
N ALA A 62 -17.46 -24.11 -30.28
CA ALA A 62 -16.35 -24.96 -30.68
C ALA A 62 -16.12 -26.19 -29.79
N PHE A 63 -16.25 -26.04 -28.46
CA PHE A 63 -15.86 -27.07 -27.49
C PHE A 63 -17.01 -27.62 -26.63
N ARG A 64 -18.22 -27.02 -26.72
CA ARG A 64 -19.43 -27.41 -25.96
C ARG A 64 -19.25 -27.45 -24.44
N GLN A 65 -18.33 -26.66 -23.91
CA GLN A 65 -18.06 -26.59 -22.47
C GLN A 65 -19.12 -25.73 -21.76
N LYS A 66 -19.83 -26.30 -20.78
CA LYS A 66 -20.91 -25.61 -20.05
C LYS A 66 -20.44 -24.31 -19.38
N GLY A 67 -19.20 -24.26 -18.90
CA GLY A 67 -18.62 -23.07 -18.26
C GLY A 67 -18.60 -21.85 -19.19
N ASP A 68 -18.33 -22.05 -20.47
CA ASP A 68 -18.36 -20.98 -21.47
C ASP A 68 -19.77 -20.47 -21.75
N LEU A 69 -20.77 -21.36 -21.80
CA LEU A 69 -22.17 -20.95 -21.94
C LEU A 69 -22.64 -20.13 -20.73
N VAL A 70 -22.25 -20.54 -19.52
CA VAL A 70 -22.57 -19.79 -18.29
C VAL A 70 -21.91 -18.41 -18.35
N ALA A 71 -20.62 -18.33 -18.67
CA ALA A 71 -19.89 -17.06 -18.78
C ALA A 71 -20.50 -16.12 -19.83
N PHE A 72 -20.92 -16.66 -20.98
CA PHE A 72 -21.64 -15.93 -22.02
C PHE A 72 -22.99 -15.38 -21.50
N LYS A 73 -23.84 -16.24 -20.92
CA LYS A 73 -25.16 -15.83 -20.40
C LYS A 73 -25.06 -14.75 -19.33
N MET A 74 -24.07 -14.84 -18.44
CA MET A 74 -23.84 -13.84 -17.42
C MET A 74 -23.48 -12.46 -18.02
N ARG A 75 -22.93 -12.42 -19.24
CA ARG A 75 -22.42 -11.20 -19.87
C ARG A 75 -23.27 -10.65 -21.02
N TRP A 76 -24.05 -11.48 -21.72
CA TRP A 76 -24.77 -11.14 -22.98
C TRP A 76 -25.61 -9.86 -22.94
N ASN A 77 -26.24 -9.54 -21.81
CA ASN A 77 -27.10 -8.36 -21.69
C ASN A 77 -26.53 -7.27 -20.76
N GLN A 78 -25.22 -7.26 -20.55
CA GLN A 78 -24.59 -6.25 -19.70
C GLN A 78 -24.33 -4.97 -20.50
N LYS A 79 -25.20 -3.98 -20.31
CA LYS A 79 -25.09 -2.65 -20.95
C LYS A 79 -24.06 -1.73 -20.27
N VAL A 80 -23.75 -2.02 -19.01
CA VAL A 80 -22.91 -1.19 -18.14
C VAL A 80 -21.47 -1.71 -18.08
N GLY A 81 -20.51 -0.79 -18.00
CA GLY A 81 -19.08 -1.12 -17.94
C GLY A 81 -18.66 -1.76 -16.61
N LEU A 82 -17.45 -2.33 -16.54
CA LEU A 82 -16.93 -3.01 -15.35
C LEU A 82 -16.97 -2.13 -14.08
N LYS A 83 -16.56 -0.86 -14.20
CA LYS A 83 -16.56 0.10 -13.09
C LYS A 83 -17.96 0.34 -12.56
N GLU A 84 -18.92 0.57 -13.45
CA GLU A 84 -20.32 0.82 -13.10
C GLU A 84 -20.97 -0.42 -12.48
N ARG A 85 -20.72 -1.62 -13.02
CA ARG A 85 -21.14 -2.89 -12.39
C ARG A 85 -20.61 -3.01 -10.95
N SER A 86 -19.36 -2.63 -10.74
CA SER A 86 -18.72 -2.70 -9.42
C SER A 86 -19.40 -1.74 -8.43
N LEU A 87 -19.71 -0.52 -8.86
CA LEU A 87 -20.44 0.46 -8.05
C LEU A 87 -21.86 -0.03 -7.70
N LEU A 88 -22.61 -0.52 -8.69
CA LEU A 88 -23.95 -1.07 -8.47
C LEU A 88 -23.93 -2.27 -7.49
N ALA A 89 -22.91 -3.13 -7.59
CA ALA A 89 -22.74 -4.24 -6.66
C ALA A 89 -22.45 -3.74 -5.22
N VAL A 90 -21.59 -2.72 -5.07
CA VAL A 90 -21.32 -2.10 -3.77
C VAL A 90 -22.58 -1.49 -3.16
N GLU A 91 -23.36 -0.75 -3.95
CA GLU A 91 -24.62 -0.16 -3.49
C GLU A 91 -25.66 -1.20 -3.09
N LYS A 92 -25.82 -2.26 -3.90
CA LYS A 92 -26.72 -3.38 -3.58
C LYS A 92 -26.31 -4.03 -2.26
N ASN A 93 -25.03 -4.36 -2.09
CA ASN A 93 -24.54 -4.99 -0.86
C ASN A 93 -24.69 -4.08 0.36
N LYS A 94 -24.54 -2.76 0.18
CA LYS A 94 -24.77 -1.76 1.23
C LYS A 94 -26.24 -1.73 1.65
N LYS A 95 -27.17 -1.70 0.70
CA LYS A 95 -28.61 -1.73 0.97
C LYS A 95 -29.05 -3.01 1.68
N LEU A 96 -28.50 -4.15 1.26
CA LEU A 96 -28.80 -5.46 1.86
C LEU A 96 -28.05 -5.73 3.16
N LYS A 97 -27.12 -4.85 3.59
CA LYS A 97 -26.22 -5.07 4.73
C LYS A 97 -25.49 -6.42 4.66
N GLN A 98 -24.97 -6.76 3.48
CA GLN A 98 -24.25 -8.01 3.21
C GLN A 98 -22.76 -7.78 2.97
N LEU A 99 -21.96 -8.85 3.09
CA LEU A 99 -20.51 -8.86 2.86
C LEU A 99 -19.79 -7.83 3.74
N PHE A 100 -19.08 -6.86 3.15
CA PHE A 100 -18.37 -5.83 3.89
C PHE A 100 -19.28 -5.01 4.81
N TRP A 101 -20.59 -4.94 4.54
CA TRP A 101 -21.55 -4.18 5.35
C TRP A 101 -22.26 -5.03 6.42
N ASP A 102 -21.90 -6.31 6.53
CA ASP A 102 -22.33 -7.21 7.60
C ASP A 102 -21.22 -7.29 8.68
N PRO A 103 -21.48 -6.86 9.93
CA PRO A 103 -20.50 -6.94 11.02
C PRO A 103 -19.98 -8.36 11.30
N ASN A 104 -20.83 -9.39 11.13
CA ASN A 104 -20.43 -10.78 11.36
C ASN A 104 -19.44 -11.24 10.29
N TRP A 105 -19.70 -10.87 9.03
CA TRP A 105 -18.78 -11.14 7.94
C TRP A 105 -17.46 -10.38 8.13
N GLN A 106 -17.49 -9.10 8.50
CA GLN A 106 -16.28 -8.31 8.79
C GLN A 106 -15.45 -8.95 9.90
N SER A 107 -16.08 -9.33 11.01
CA SER A 107 -15.42 -10.04 12.13
C SER A 107 -14.76 -11.33 11.66
N THR A 108 -15.47 -12.12 10.84
CA THR A 108 -14.94 -13.39 10.30
C THR A 108 -13.73 -13.18 9.39
N GLN A 109 -13.78 -12.20 8.47
CA GLN A 109 -12.62 -11.89 7.61
C GLN A 109 -11.46 -11.29 8.40
N GLY A 110 -11.74 -10.45 9.40
CA GLY A 110 -10.75 -9.89 10.32
C GLY A 110 -10.00 -10.98 11.07
N LYS A 111 -10.69 -12.01 11.58
CA LYS A 111 -10.06 -13.17 12.24
C LYS A 111 -9.16 -13.97 11.31
N LYS A 112 -9.56 -14.16 10.04
CA LYS A 112 -8.72 -14.83 9.02
C LYS A 112 -7.42 -14.05 8.77
N GLY A 113 -7.53 -12.74 8.55
CA GLY A 113 -6.35 -11.88 8.37
C GLY A 113 -5.47 -11.80 9.63
N GLY A 114 -6.10 -11.75 10.81
CA GLY A 114 -5.45 -11.76 12.11
C GLY A 114 -4.67 -13.03 12.40
N ALA A 115 -5.15 -14.21 11.98
CA ALA A 115 -4.41 -15.46 12.17
C ALA A 115 -3.11 -15.49 11.35
N VAL A 116 -3.18 -15.09 10.08
CA VAL A 116 -2.02 -15.08 9.16
C VAL A 116 -1.01 -13.98 9.54
N SER A 117 -1.52 -12.78 9.80
CA SER A 117 -0.67 -11.65 10.19
C SER A 117 -0.17 -11.77 11.62
N GLY A 118 -0.95 -12.33 12.53
CA GLY A 118 -0.60 -12.51 13.94
C GLY A 118 0.54 -13.50 14.14
N GLN A 119 0.62 -14.57 13.35
CA GLN A 119 1.75 -15.51 13.42
C GLN A 119 3.02 -14.96 12.75
N LYS A 120 2.91 -14.35 11.55
CA LYS A 120 4.07 -13.68 10.92
C LYS A 120 4.54 -12.46 11.70
N ASN A 121 3.60 -11.73 12.30
CA ASN A 121 3.91 -10.61 13.15
C ASN A 121 4.18 -11.00 14.59
N ALA A 122 3.94 -12.21 15.09
CA ALA A 122 4.31 -12.55 16.47
C ALA A 122 5.82 -12.38 16.66
N LEU A 123 6.62 -12.73 15.65
CA LEU A 123 8.05 -12.50 15.61
C LEU A 123 8.38 -11.01 15.41
N LEU A 124 7.66 -10.28 14.56
CA LEU A 124 7.80 -8.81 14.46
C LEU A 124 7.27 -8.06 15.68
N TYR A 125 6.36 -8.61 16.46
CA TYR A 125 5.69 -7.99 17.61
C TYR A 125 6.49 -8.31 18.87
N CYS A 126 7.06 -9.51 18.98
CA CYS A 126 8.16 -9.82 19.89
C CYS A 126 9.40 -9.03 19.52
N GLN A 127 9.81 -8.93 18.25
CA GLN A 127 10.91 -8.04 17.85
C GLN A 127 10.55 -6.58 18.03
N SER A 128 9.31 -6.14 17.86
CA SER A 128 8.92 -4.75 18.14
C SER A 128 8.78 -4.50 19.63
N TYR A 129 8.41 -5.50 20.44
CA TYR A 129 8.31 -5.43 21.89
C TYR A 129 9.69 -5.50 22.54
N ILE A 130 10.52 -6.49 22.17
CA ILE A 130 11.95 -6.55 22.44
C ILE A 130 12.59 -5.28 21.90
N MET A 131 12.40 -4.85 20.66
CA MET A 131 12.97 -3.58 20.20
C MET A 131 12.38 -2.38 20.94
N ARG A 132 11.13 -2.39 21.44
CA ARG A 132 10.62 -1.32 22.31
C ARG A 132 11.23 -1.35 23.71
N GLU A 133 11.44 -2.51 24.31
CA GLU A 133 12.03 -2.73 25.64
C GLU A 133 13.57 -2.57 25.60
N THR A 134 14.21 -3.09 24.57
CA THR A 134 15.58 -2.82 24.16
C THR A 134 15.73 -1.34 23.84
N ILE A 135 14.86 -0.64 23.10
CA ILE A 135 14.95 0.83 22.92
C ILE A 135 14.65 1.59 24.21
N ARG A 136 13.79 1.07 25.08
CA ARG A 136 13.54 1.62 26.42
C ARG A 136 14.78 1.56 27.30
N ASN A 137 15.66 0.57 27.08
CA ASN A 137 16.92 0.36 27.79
C ASN A 137 18.17 0.80 27.01
N PHE A 138 18.06 0.96 25.69
CA PHE A 138 19.06 1.53 24.78
C PHE A 138 18.54 2.90 24.37
N THR A 139 18.85 3.88 25.21
CA THR A 139 19.00 5.24 24.72
C THR A 139 19.95 5.17 23.51
N TYR A 140 19.45 5.48 22.31
CA TYR A 140 20.23 5.53 21.08
C TYR A 140 21.36 6.56 21.24
N TRP A 141 22.53 6.10 21.68
CA TRP A 141 23.74 6.90 21.88
C TRP A 141 24.82 6.64 20.82
N GLU A 142 24.45 6.16 19.63
CA GLU A 142 25.39 6.15 18.50
C GLU A 142 25.05 7.28 17.53
N PHE A 143 25.36 8.48 18.00
CA PHE A 143 25.68 9.60 17.12
C PHE A 143 26.99 9.29 16.40
N THR A 144 26.99 9.26 15.07
CA THR A 144 28.22 9.46 14.30
C THR A 144 28.54 10.95 14.34
N TYR A 145 29.30 11.37 15.34
CA TYR A 145 29.90 12.71 15.34
C TYR A 145 31.06 12.70 14.35
N ASN A 146 31.14 13.72 13.49
CA ASN A 146 32.23 13.83 12.51
C ASN A 146 33.59 14.15 13.19
N ASN A 147 33.59 14.62 14.45
CA ASN A 147 34.80 14.65 15.28
C ASN A 147 34.48 14.32 16.75
N GLN A 148 35.51 13.91 17.49
CA GLN A 148 35.42 13.47 18.88
C GLN A 148 35.16 14.62 19.88
N ASP A 149 35.48 15.86 19.53
CA ASP A 149 35.33 17.03 20.41
C ASP A 149 33.88 17.51 20.50
N ASP A 150 33.12 17.45 19.40
CA ASP A 150 31.69 17.78 19.38
C ASP A 150 30.88 16.76 20.20
N LYS A 151 31.30 15.49 20.16
CA LYS A 151 30.77 14.43 21.04
C LYS A 151 30.97 14.77 22.51
N ASN A 152 32.20 15.16 22.87
CA ASN A 152 32.56 15.45 24.26
C ASN A 152 31.87 16.73 24.79
N LYS A 153 31.76 17.79 23.98
CA LYS A 153 31.02 19.02 24.35
C LYS A 153 29.53 18.78 24.59
N PHE A 154 28.91 17.89 23.81
CA PHE A 154 27.50 17.54 23.97
C PHE A 154 27.27 16.63 25.19
N LEU A 155 28.09 15.57 25.35
CA LEU A 155 27.99 14.63 26.47
C LEU A 155 28.26 15.27 27.83
N ASN A 156 29.16 16.26 27.90
CA ASN A 156 29.44 16.99 29.13
C ASN A 156 28.29 17.92 29.57
N ASN A 157 27.29 18.12 28.72
CA ASN A 157 26.10 18.95 28.97
C ASN A 157 24.85 18.10 29.25
N LYS A 158 24.98 16.98 29.98
CA LYS A 158 23.86 16.12 30.39
C LYS A 158 22.72 16.86 31.12
N SER A 159 22.99 18.01 31.75
CA SER A 159 21.97 18.86 32.40
C SER A 159 21.02 19.54 31.41
N LEU A 160 21.41 19.71 30.14
CA LEU A 160 20.59 20.36 29.11
C LEU A 160 19.48 19.47 28.54
N ILE A 161 19.52 18.16 28.83
CA ILE A 161 18.64 17.16 28.23
C ILE A 161 17.36 16.95 29.06
N LYS A 162 17.37 17.31 30.35
CA LYS A 162 16.34 16.86 31.29
C LYS A 162 14.91 17.37 31.06
N ASP A 163 14.68 18.40 30.24
CA ASP A 163 13.35 19.03 30.14
C ASP A 163 12.92 19.44 28.72
N ASN A 164 13.67 19.08 27.67
CA ASN A 164 13.36 19.53 26.31
C ASN A 164 13.57 18.44 25.25
N ASN A 165 12.66 18.38 24.27
CA ASN A 165 12.90 17.63 23.04
C ASN A 165 13.96 18.37 22.21
N ILE A 166 15.05 17.68 21.87
CA ILE A 166 16.16 18.24 21.10
C ILE A 166 16.11 17.68 19.68
N PHE A 167 15.77 18.51 18.69
CA PHE A 167 15.88 18.13 17.28
C PHE A 167 17.22 18.59 16.73
N ILE A 168 17.92 17.74 15.99
CA ILE A 168 19.18 18.08 15.33
C ILE A 168 18.95 18.04 13.82
N HIS A 169 19.25 19.14 13.14
CA HIS A 169 19.17 19.24 11.68
C HIS A 169 20.57 19.43 11.12
N GLU A 170 20.96 18.63 10.13
CA GLU A 170 22.23 18.83 9.41
C GLU A 170 21.96 19.64 8.14
N TYR A 171 22.54 20.84 8.07
CA TYR A 171 22.42 21.71 6.91
C TYR A 171 23.78 22.31 6.58
N ASN A 172 24.26 22.11 5.34
CA ASN A 172 25.57 22.57 4.88
C ASN A 172 26.73 22.18 5.83
N ASN A 173 26.77 20.91 6.26
CA ASN A 173 27.75 20.35 7.20
C ASN A 173 27.78 21.03 8.59
N LYS A 174 26.71 21.76 8.97
CA LYS A 174 26.53 22.32 10.31
C LYS A 174 25.33 21.66 11.00
N PHE A 175 25.50 21.31 12.27
CA PHE A 175 24.42 20.80 13.10
C PHE A 175 23.69 21.95 13.78
N ILE A 176 22.38 22.03 13.55
CA ILE A 176 21.48 22.99 14.19
C ILE A 176 20.68 22.25 15.25
N VAL A 177 20.82 22.69 16.50
CA VAL A 177 20.14 22.11 17.65
C VAL A 177 18.90 22.95 17.98
N LEU A 178 17.72 22.37 17.81
CA LEU A 178 16.44 23.00 18.13
C LEU A 178 15.90 22.45 19.44
N LYS A 179 15.80 23.32 20.45
CA LYS A 179 15.10 23.01 21.70
C LYS A 179 13.62 23.36 21.55
N MET A 180 12.75 22.40 21.81
CA MET A 180 11.32 22.67 21.79
C MET A 180 10.55 21.90 22.86
N LYS A 181 9.46 22.53 23.31
CA LYS A 181 8.49 21.89 24.21
C LYS A 181 7.79 20.72 23.49
N PRO A 182 7.37 19.68 24.22
CA PRO A 182 6.52 18.63 23.68
C PRO A 182 5.29 19.19 22.97
N GLN A 183 4.92 18.57 21.84
CA GLN A 183 3.77 18.97 21.03
C GLN A 183 2.68 17.91 21.14
N LYS A 184 1.40 18.33 21.15
CA LYS A 184 0.26 17.40 21.28
C LYS A 184 0.09 16.53 20.04
N THR A 185 0.46 17.03 18.86
CA THR A 185 0.34 16.27 17.61
C THR A 185 1.59 16.41 16.74
N PHE A 186 1.85 15.40 15.92
CA PHE A 186 2.96 15.40 14.98
C PHE A 186 2.84 16.51 13.91
N THR A 187 1.61 16.88 13.55
CA THR A 187 1.33 18.01 12.63
C THR A 187 1.76 19.35 13.24
N GLN A 188 1.52 19.57 14.54
CA GLN A 188 1.98 20.79 15.23
C GLN A 188 3.51 20.86 15.25
N LEU A 189 4.17 19.74 15.53
CA LEU A 189 5.62 19.63 15.45
C LEU A 189 6.14 19.99 14.04
N THR A 190 5.58 19.41 12.98
CA THR A 190 6.00 19.72 11.60
C THR A 190 5.76 21.18 11.23
N ASN A 191 4.66 21.78 11.71
CA ASN A 191 4.37 23.19 11.45
C ASN A 191 5.38 24.12 12.14
N ILE A 192 5.79 23.79 13.37
CA ILE A 192 6.84 24.54 14.08
C ILE A 192 8.18 24.40 13.37
N LEU A 193 8.55 23.18 12.97
CA LEU A 193 9.79 22.93 12.22
C LEU A 193 9.79 23.67 10.87
N ASN A 194 8.67 23.66 10.13
CA ASN A 194 8.56 24.38 8.87
C ASN A 194 8.69 25.90 9.05
N LYS A 195 8.26 26.47 10.18
CA LYS A 195 8.43 27.90 10.48
C LYS A 195 9.89 28.30 10.72
N THR A 196 10.77 27.36 11.07
CA THR A 196 12.21 27.66 11.23
C THR A 196 12.93 27.90 9.90
N ASN A 197 12.25 27.70 8.76
CA ASN A 197 12.77 27.87 7.39
C ASN A 197 14.03 27.05 7.05
N LEU A 198 14.41 26.07 7.89
CA LEU A 198 15.59 25.24 7.64
C LEU A 198 15.38 24.28 6.46
N CYS A 199 14.22 23.59 6.44
CA CYS A 199 13.86 22.68 5.36
C CYS A 199 12.35 22.38 5.41
N LEU A 200 11.66 22.51 4.27
CA LEU A 200 10.23 22.27 4.16
C LEU A 200 9.90 20.77 4.24
N ILE A 201 9.25 20.36 5.32
CA ILE A 201 8.67 19.02 5.50
C ILE A 201 7.37 18.97 4.70
N LYS A 202 7.43 18.38 3.49
CA LYS A 202 6.29 18.26 2.58
C LYS A 202 5.27 17.18 2.95
N ASP A 203 5.70 16.13 3.66
CA ASP A 203 4.85 14.99 4.03
C ASP A 203 5.06 14.61 5.50
N VAL A 204 4.05 14.93 6.30
CA VAL A 204 3.97 14.65 7.74
C VAL A 204 4.07 13.14 8.02
N SER A 205 3.46 12.31 7.17
CA SER A 205 3.46 10.85 7.33
C SER A 205 4.85 10.27 7.12
N SER A 206 5.56 10.71 6.07
CA SER A 206 6.94 10.30 5.83
C SER A 206 7.90 10.76 6.92
N PHE A 207 7.74 11.98 7.45
CA PHE A 207 8.54 12.48 8.57
C PHE A 207 8.26 11.72 9.88
N SER A 208 7.00 11.32 10.12
CA SER A 208 6.64 10.50 11.30
C SER A 208 7.33 9.15 11.33
N LYS A 209 7.64 8.59 10.16
CA LYS A 209 8.40 7.34 10.05
C LYS A 209 9.85 7.51 10.49
N ILE A 210 10.44 8.70 10.37
CA ILE A 210 11.78 8.98 10.92
C ILE A 210 11.73 9.14 12.42
N ALA A 211 10.78 9.95 12.91
CA ALA A 211 10.64 10.17 14.33
C ALA A 211 10.46 8.85 15.10
N ARG A 212 9.82 7.86 14.46
CA ARG A 212 9.63 6.50 14.97
C ARG A 212 10.76 5.50 14.63
N GLY A 213 11.89 5.95 14.09
CA GLY A 213 13.03 5.10 13.72
C GLY A 213 12.79 4.14 12.54
N LYS A 214 11.63 4.20 11.86
CA LYS A 214 11.31 3.35 10.69
C LYS A 214 12.06 3.78 9.42
N ARG A 215 12.65 4.98 9.42
CA ARG A 215 13.48 5.51 8.33
C ARG A 215 14.69 6.23 8.93
N LYS A 216 15.87 5.99 8.36
CA LYS A 216 17.13 6.63 8.78
C LYS A 216 17.20 8.12 8.41
N LYS A 217 16.56 8.52 7.29
CA LYS A 217 16.60 9.90 6.74
C LYS A 217 15.39 10.23 5.86
N TYR A 218 15.07 11.51 5.73
CA TYR A 218 14.06 12.09 4.81
C TYR A 218 14.53 13.50 4.51
N TYR A 219 15.01 13.70 3.29
CA TYR A 219 15.79 14.88 2.93
C TYR A 219 16.97 15.08 3.90
N ASN A 220 17.17 16.31 4.39
CA ASN A 220 18.26 16.72 5.28
C ASN A 220 17.91 16.57 6.77
N TRP A 221 16.78 15.92 7.11
CA TRP A 221 16.42 15.68 8.50
C TRP A 221 16.89 14.30 8.96
N GLN A 222 17.66 14.30 10.06
CA GLN A 222 18.01 13.13 10.84
C GLN A 222 17.49 13.33 12.26
N LEU A 223 16.86 12.32 12.85
CA LEU A 223 16.49 12.38 14.26
C LEU A 223 17.65 11.85 15.08
N VAL A 224 18.15 12.64 16.03
CA VAL A 224 19.41 12.29 16.71
C VAL A 224 19.23 12.06 18.21
N ALA A 225 18.22 12.64 18.87
CA ALA A 225 17.77 12.19 20.19
C ALA A 225 16.41 12.81 20.51
N VAL A 226 15.37 12.01 20.78
CA VAL A 226 14.13 12.57 21.35
C VAL A 226 13.58 11.65 22.41
N GLU A 227 13.42 12.16 23.61
CA GLU A 227 12.66 11.50 24.68
C GLU A 227 11.18 11.84 24.48
N ILE A 228 10.56 11.20 23.48
CA ILE A 228 9.13 11.36 23.22
C ILE A 228 8.40 10.29 24.02
N ASN A 229 7.58 10.72 24.98
CA ASN A 229 6.51 9.86 25.48
C ASN A 229 5.45 9.70 24.37
N TRP A 230 5.56 8.62 23.61
CA TRP A 230 4.69 8.33 22.47
C TRP A 230 3.26 7.97 22.87
N ASP A 231 2.99 7.72 24.16
CA ASP A 231 1.66 7.36 24.66
C ASP A 231 0.74 8.58 24.86
N LEU A 232 1.26 9.80 24.64
CA LEU A 232 0.53 11.06 24.75
C LEU A 232 0.15 11.71 23.40
N ILE A 233 0.45 11.05 22.26
CA ILE A 233 0.19 11.53 20.88
C ILE A 233 -0.58 10.49 20.08
#